data_AF-A0A937W501-F1
#
_entry.id   AF-A0A937W501-F1
#
_cell.length_a   1.000
_cell.length_b   1.000
_cell.length_c   1.000
_cell.angle_alpha   90.00
_cell.angle_beta   90.00
_cell.angle_gamma   90.00
#
_symmetry.space_group_name_H-M   'P 1'
#
loop_
_entity.id
_entity.type
_entity.pdbx_description
1 polymer ?
#
loop_
_entity_poly.entity_id
_entity_poly.type
_entity_poly.pdbx_seq_one_letter_code
_entity_poly.pdbx_strand_id
1 'polypeptide(L)' 'MAKIKHIALTTHNLEHVASFYKEVFGMAEVGRGGNTHIYLSDGDLNLT' A
#
# COMPACT_ATOMS: atom_id res chain seq x y z
N MET A 1 4.85 22.48 -0.93
CA MET A 1 3.85 22.38 -2.02
C MET A 1 2.88 21.27 -1.65
N ALA A 2 1.57 21.47 -1.87
CA ALA A 2 0.59 20.43 -1.55
C ALA A 2 0.80 19.21 -2.47
N LYS A 3 0.91 18.01 -1.87
CA LYS A 3 1.02 16.73 -2.57
C LYS A 3 0.14 15.71 -1.85
N ILE A 4 -0.45 14.78 -2.59
CA ILE A 4 -1.10 13.62 -1.99
C ILE A 4 -0.02 12.74 -1.38
N LYS A 5 -0.21 12.36 -0.12
CA LYS A 5 0.74 11.54 0.65
C LYS A 5 0.21 10.18 1.02
N HIS A 6 -1.09 9.97 0.90
CA HIS A 6 -1.73 8.76 1.36
C HIS A 6 -2.99 8.45 0.56
N ILE A 7 -3.18 7.18 0.23
CA ILE A 7 -4.39 6.63 -0.38
C ILE A 7 -4.81 5.43 0.46
N ALA A 8 -6.11 5.33 0.77
CA ALA A 8 -6.71 4.15 1.38
C ALA A 8 -7.54 3.41 0.33
N LEU A 9 -7.32 2.10 0.19
CA LEU A 9 -7.96 1.25 -0.80
C LEU A 9 -8.60 0.02 -0.14
N THR A 10 -9.90 -0.16 -0.34
CA THR A 10 -10.59 -1.37 0.10
C THR A 10 -10.64 -2.39 -1.03
N THR A 11 -10.32 -3.65 -0.72
CA THR A 11 -10.33 -4.77 -1.67
C THR A 11 -10.82 -6.04 -0.98
N HIS A 12 -11.32 -6.99 -1.77
CA HIS A 12 -11.69 -8.32 -1.30
C HIS A 12 -10.47 -9.25 -1.14
N ASN A 13 -9.33 -8.92 -1.77
CA ASN A 13 -8.12 -9.73 -1.71
C ASN A 13 -6.90 -8.85 -1.45
N LEU A 14 -6.53 -8.75 -0.17
CA LEU A 14 -5.43 -7.91 0.33
C LEU A 14 -4.08 -8.31 -0.26
N GLU A 15 -3.74 -9.61 -0.21
CA GLU A 15 -2.42 -10.08 -0.67
C GLU A 15 -2.24 -9.87 -2.17
N HIS A 16 -3.28 -10.15 -2.98
CA HIS A 16 -3.18 -9.97 -4.43
C HIS A 16 -2.95 -8.50 -4.80
N VAL A 17 -3.69 -7.58 -4.18
CA VAL A 17 -3.51 -6.14 -4.43
C VAL A 17 -2.16 -5.67 -3.90
N ALA A 18 -1.75 -6.10 -2.71
CA ALA A 18 -0.45 -5.73 -2.17
C ALA A 18 0.71 -6.22 -3.06
N SER A 19 0.64 -7.45 -3.57
CA SER A 19 1.64 -7.97 -4.51
C SER A 19 1.67 -7.18 -5.81
N PHE A 20 0.52 -6.80 -6.36
CA PHE A 20 0.46 -5.95 -7.54
C PHE A 20 1.21 -4.61 -7.33
N TYR A 21 0.97 -3.92 -6.21
CA TYR A 21 1.66 -2.66 -5.92
C TYR A 21 3.15 -2.84 -5.61
N LYS A 22 3.54 -3.98 -5.02
CA LYS A 22 4.94 -4.33 -4.81
C LYS A 22 5.67 -4.62 -6.13
N GLU A 23 5.07 -5.42 -7.00
CA GLU A 23 5.70 -5.92 -8.23
C GLU A 23 5.67 -4.90 -9.37
N VAL A 24 4.54 -4.21 -9.56
CA VAL A 24 4.35 -3.30 -10.70
C VAL A 24 4.85 -1.89 -10.39
N PHE A 25 4.64 -1.43 -9.15
CA PHE A 25 5.00 -0.07 -8.73
C PHE A 25 6.24 -0.01 -7.84
N GLY A 26 6.82 -1.15 -7.48
CA GLY A 26 8.04 -1.20 -6.66
C GLY A 26 7.83 -0.71 -5.22
N MET A 27 6.59 -0.68 -4.73
CA MET A 27 6.32 -0.27 -3.35
C MET A 27 6.86 -1.31 -2.38
N ALA A 28 7.28 -0.88 -1.19
CA ALA A 28 7.71 -1.77 -0.11
C ALA A 28 6.60 -1.93 0.92
N GLU A 29 6.47 -3.13 1.47
CA GLU A 29 5.62 -3.35 2.65
C GLU A 29 6.32 -2.81 3.88
N VAL A 30 5.69 -1.86 4.56
CA VAL A 30 6.25 -1.15 5.72
C VAL A 30 5.56 -1.54 7.03
N GLY A 31 4.48 -2.32 6.96
CA GLY A 31 3.81 -2.85 8.13
C GLY A 31 2.50 -3.56 7.81
N ARG A 32 1.90 -4.15 8.83
CA ARG A 32 0.58 -4.81 8.76
C ARG A 32 -0.25 -4.50 9.98
N GLY A 33 -1.55 -4.32 9.77
CA GLY A 33 -2.57 -4.19 10.81
C GLY A 33 -3.29 -5.53 10.97
N GLY A 34 -2.61 -6.53 11.54
CA GLY A 34 -3.12 -7.90 11.58
C GLY A 34 -3.38 -8.45 10.17
N ASN A 35 -4.54 -9.08 9.97
CA ASN A 35 -4.96 -9.65 8.69
C ASN A 35 -5.93 -8.74 7.90
N THR A 36 -6.16 -7.49 8.35
CA THR A 36 -7.15 -6.59 7.75
C THR A 36 -6.54 -5.45 6.94
N HIS A 37 -5.26 -5.11 7.19
CA HIS A 37 -4.58 -3.99 6.52
C HIS A 37 -3.13 -4.32 6.17
N ILE A 38 -2.69 -3.89 5.00
CA ILE A 38 -1.30 -3.97 4.54
C ILE A 38 -0.85 -2.55 4.20
N TYR A 39 0.22 -2.07 4.84
CA TYR A 39 0.75 -0.73 4.62
C TYR A 39 1.91 -0.82 3.61
N LEU A 40 1.79 -0.13 2.48
CA LEU A 40 2.85 -0.01 1.47
C LEU A 40 3.36 1.43 1.35
N SER A 41 4.63 1.59 0.99
CA SER A 41 5.23 2.89 0.71
C SER A 41 6.30 2.79 -0.37
N ASP A 42 6.43 3.84 -1.20
CA ASP A 42 7.57 4.06 -2.10
C ASP A 42 8.54 5.15 -1.57
N GLY A 43 8.26 5.68 -0.38
CA GLY A 43 9.02 6.78 0.23
C GLY A 43 8.44 8.18 -0.02
N ASP A 44 7.57 8.38 -1.01
CA ASP A 44 6.85 9.66 -1.23
C ASP A 44 5.33 9.52 -1.00
N LEU A 45 4.75 8.35 -1.33
CA LEU A 45 3.34 7.99 -1.22
C LEU A 45 3.14 6.74 -0.35
N ASN A 46 2.11 6.77 0.49
CA ASN A 46 1.67 5.62 1.30
C ASN A 46 0.34 5.06 0.79
N LEU A 47 0.22 3.73 0.79
CA LEU A 47 -1.01 2.99 0.48
C LEU A 47 -1.41 2.12 1.67
N THR A 48 -2.71 2.04 1.98
CA THR A 48 -3.28 1.17 3.02
C THR A 48 -4.57 0.52 2.57
#